data_AF-A0A4Z2DGR7-F1
#
_entry.id   AF-A0A4Z2DGR7-F1
#
_cell.length_a   1.000
_cell.length_b   1.000
_cell.length_c   1.000
_cell.angle_alpha   90.00
_cell.angle_beta   90.00
_cell.angle_gamma   90.00
#
_symmetry.space_group_name_H-M   'P 1'
#
loop_
_entity.id
_entity.type
_entity.pdbx_description
1 polymer ?
#
loop_
_entity_poly.entity_id
_entity_poly.type
_entity_poly.pdbx_seq_one_letter_code
_entity_poly.pdbx_strand_id
1 'polypeptide(L)'
;MPDDFNISRPLLLKGGTVVNHDASFKSNVLIQNGIIQAIGENLSYPDGTEIIDVSNKLLLPGGIDLDCHIGVASSNDPVADTYLSAGKAALLGGTTTIVNTVNACPGESLLNSYEQFISAAHKNLACDYGVCFRLAGFSPEINNELVALVQDKGVVLFSVRLGSKTLPIVDDNQCINEEEFCYFLKSCRQLGALPILEAATSVSLSQKLTSDIQISYPDIGPELNLITSPEETEANIVLQGSLFSQYAGFCCPLLISRIHSEAALNCFIEQRRLCRGLLFGQTTVPAIAVPLSLMSSNGYSDDVLTRSKEWAVAASYINHPPVRPATHLSQRLLTHLVSGDLVSVGSGHRAITTSVRAAFGLKNAIHIPRGIAALGYRMVVLWYFGVETGYFDPSTFVKVTSTNPARLMNIYPQKGRIEVGSDADIVIWSNSYKQEALKNIFPVGVPNVFSNTVTYQSGPEIVILRGHIVVHNNEFLNNSSCCGKLLICQPFSHYVYARVNSVEKSINSEFTVFQREPYAGNVASSVADISKDCSKEGYYFRKEHYDNIPKG
;
A
#
# COMPACT_ATOMS: atom_id res chain seq x y z
N MET A 1 32.22 3.76 0.33
CA MET A 1 32.97 3.31 -0.85
C MET A 1 32.93 4.43 -1.87
N PRO A 2 34.00 4.69 -2.65
CA PRO A 2 33.96 5.73 -3.66
C PRO A 2 32.99 5.33 -4.79
N ASP A 3 32.23 6.31 -5.26
CA ASP A 3 31.20 6.24 -6.29
C ASP A 3 31.78 5.92 -7.68
N ASP A 4 32.14 4.66 -7.95
CA ASP A 4 32.53 4.18 -9.28
C ASP A 4 31.32 3.87 -10.21
N PHE A 5 30.24 4.65 -10.14
CA PHE A 5 29.13 4.55 -11.10
C PHE A 5 29.40 5.46 -12.29
N ASN A 6 30.21 4.93 -13.22
CA ASN A 6 30.53 5.52 -14.52
C ASN A 6 29.31 6.17 -15.19
N ILE A 7 29.48 7.46 -15.46
CA ILE A 7 28.59 8.39 -16.18
C ILE A 7 27.79 7.65 -17.27
N SER A 8 26.49 7.46 -17.04
CA SER A 8 25.57 7.06 -18.10
C SER A 8 25.67 8.09 -19.21
N ARG A 9 25.85 7.66 -20.47
CA ARG A 9 25.78 8.58 -21.62
C ARG A 9 24.49 9.40 -21.53
N PRO A 10 24.54 10.73 -21.76
CA PRO A 10 23.34 11.54 -21.83
C PRO A 10 22.31 10.92 -22.77
N LEU A 11 21.04 11.01 -22.41
CA LEU A 11 19.93 10.47 -23.18
C LEU A 11 18.94 11.58 -23.53
N LEU A 12 18.59 11.70 -24.80
CA LEU A 12 17.57 12.62 -25.29
C LEU A 12 16.37 11.83 -25.81
N LEU A 13 15.22 12.00 -25.17
CA LEU A 13 13.93 11.54 -25.67
C LEU A 13 13.34 12.62 -26.57
N LYS A 14 13.21 12.35 -27.87
CA LYS A 14 12.80 13.34 -28.88
C LYS A 14 11.37 13.09 -29.38
N GLY A 15 10.52 14.12 -29.33
CA GLY A 15 9.20 14.14 -30.00
C GLY A 15 8.03 13.53 -29.21
N GLY A 16 8.22 13.22 -27.93
CA GLY A 16 7.22 12.53 -27.10
C GLY A 16 6.17 13.47 -26.53
N THR A 17 5.09 12.89 -25.99
CA THR A 17 4.11 13.62 -25.18
C THR A 17 4.38 13.35 -23.70
N VAL A 18 4.91 14.34 -22.98
CA VAL A 18 5.07 14.27 -21.53
C VAL A 18 3.69 14.32 -20.89
N VAL A 19 3.39 13.36 -20.03
CA VAL A 19 2.14 13.28 -19.28
C VAL A 19 2.46 13.31 -17.80
N ASN A 20 2.09 14.40 -17.14
CA ASN A 20 2.09 14.51 -15.69
C ASN A 20 0.64 14.48 -15.17
N HIS A 21 0.45 14.41 -13.84
CA HIS A 21 -0.88 14.36 -13.24
C HIS A 21 -1.79 15.58 -13.51
N ASP A 22 -1.20 16.69 -13.94
CA ASP A 22 -1.79 18.02 -14.08
C ASP A 22 -1.90 18.47 -15.54
N ALA A 23 -1.02 17.99 -16.42
CA ALA A 23 -1.00 18.40 -17.82
C ALA A 23 -0.29 17.38 -18.71
N SER A 24 -0.64 17.41 -19.99
CA SER A 24 0.05 16.69 -21.06
C SER A 24 0.51 17.66 -22.15
N PHE A 25 1.75 17.54 -22.60
CA PHE A 25 2.32 18.43 -23.61
C PHE A 25 3.43 17.75 -24.42
N LYS A 26 3.62 18.17 -25.68
CA LYS A 26 4.72 17.68 -26.51
C LYS A 26 6.03 18.34 -26.10
N SER A 27 7.08 17.55 -25.92
CA SER A 27 8.40 18.08 -25.58
C SER A 27 9.48 17.03 -25.80
N ASN A 28 10.73 17.48 -25.96
CA ASN A 28 11.89 16.62 -25.74
C ASN A 28 12.26 16.63 -24.25
N VAL A 29 12.94 15.56 -23.81
CA VAL A 29 13.43 15.39 -22.44
C VAL A 29 14.90 14.98 -22.49
N LEU A 30 15.79 15.81 -21.94
CA LEU A 30 17.21 15.53 -21.79
C LEU A 30 17.46 14.96 -20.39
N ILE A 31 18.13 13.81 -20.34
CA ILE A 31 18.47 13.08 -19.13
C ILE A 31 20.00 13.00 -19.02
N GLN A 32 20.54 13.36 -17.87
CA GLN A 32 21.97 13.20 -17.57
C GLN A 32 22.17 12.85 -16.11
N ASN A 33 23.12 11.96 -15.83
CA ASN A 33 23.48 11.53 -14.48
C ASN A 33 22.26 11.02 -13.68
N GLY A 34 21.34 10.36 -14.36
CA GLY A 34 20.11 9.80 -13.79
C GLY A 34 19.03 10.81 -13.39
N ILE A 35 19.18 12.08 -13.77
CA ILE A 35 18.24 13.16 -13.50
C ILE A 35 17.73 13.76 -14.81
N ILE A 36 16.49 14.24 -14.81
CA ILE A 36 15.94 15.03 -15.90
C ILE A 36 16.56 16.43 -15.86
N GLN A 37 17.38 16.77 -16.85
CA GLN A 37 18.13 18.02 -16.89
C GLN A 37 17.39 19.15 -17.59
N ALA A 38 16.67 18.84 -18.68
CA ALA A 38 15.96 19.85 -19.45
C ALA A 38 14.74 19.25 -20.15
N ILE A 39 13.70 20.07 -20.29
CA ILE A 39 12.47 19.75 -21.00
C ILE A 39 12.17 20.92 -21.94
N GLY A 40 12.05 20.67 -23.24
CA GLY A 40 11.72 21.68 -24.23
C GLY A 40 11.80 21.17 -25.67
N GLU A 41 11.39 21.98 -26.65
CA GLU A 41 11.40 21.60 -28.07
C GLU A 41 12.79 21.73 -28.72
N ASN A 42 13.56 22.75 -28.35
CA ASN A 42 14.87 23.05 -28.93
C ASN A 42 15.96 22.97 -27.86
N LEU A 43 16.20 21.76 -27.35
CA LEU A 43 17.22 21.52 -26.32
C LEU A 43 18.61 21.46 -26.94
N SER A 44 19.56 22.17 -26.34
CA SER A 44 20.99 21.90 -26.53
C SER A 44 21.40 20.73 -25.64
N TYR A 45 22.19 19.82 -26.17
CA TYR A 45 22.67 18.64 -25.45
C TYR A 45 24.13 18.33 -25.85
N PRO A 46 24.94 17.70 -24.98
CA PRO A 46 26.34 17.45 -25.28
C PRO A 46 26.55 16.48 -26.45
N ASP A 47 27.74 16.55 -27.05
CA ASP A 47 28.18 15.58 -28.04
C ASP A 47 28.18 14.15 -27.45
N GLY A 48 27.79 13.17 -28.27
CA GLY A 48 27.69 11.77 -27.85
C GLY A 48 26.41 11.42 -27.05
N THR A 49 25.45 12.35 -26.96
CA THR A 49 24.11 12.08 -26.42
C THR A 49 23.40 11.02 -27.28
N GLU A 50 22.90 9.96 -26.64
CA GLU A 50 22.04 8.97 -27.28
C GLU A 50 20.66 9.58 -27.51
N ILE A 51 20.13 9.44 -28.73
CA ILE A 51 18.83 10.01 -29.10
C ILE A 51 17.84 8.88 -29.34
N ILE A 52 16.73 8.89 -28.60
CA ILE A 52 15.61 7.98 -28.82
C ILE A 52 14.45 8.77 -29.38
N ASP A 53 13.98 8.37 -30.56
CA ASP A 53 12.74 8.88 -31.12
C ASP A 53 11.55 8.26 -30.38
N VAL A 54 10.81 9.11 -29.69
CA VAL A 54 9.59 8.77 -28.94
C VAL A 54 8.38 9.46 -29.54
N SER A 55 8.45 9.84 -30.82
CA SER A 55 7.33 10.42 -31.56
C SER A 55 6.10 9.52 -31.48
N ASN A 56 4.95 10.14 -31.23
CA ASN A 56 3.65 9.48 -31.05
C ASN A 56 3.55 8.53 -29.84
N LYS A 57 4.52 8.58 -28.92
CA LYS A 57 4.50 7.84 -27.65
C LYS A 57 4.24 8.79 -26.48
N LEU A 58 3.76 8.23 -25.37
CA LEU A 58 3.59 8.98 -24.12
C LEU A 58 4.81 8.74 -23.23
N LEU A 59 5.26 9.80 -22.56
CA LEU A 59 6.28 9.74 -21.52
C LEU A 59 5.57 9.89 -20.18
N LEU A 60 5.50 8.79 -19.43
CA LEU A 60 4.87 8.74 -18.11
C LEU A 60 5.97 8.64 -17.04
N PRO A 61 5.81 9.24 -15.86
CA PRO A 61 6.63 8.89 -14.71
C PRO A 61 6.54 7.38 -14.43
N GLY A 62 7.64 6.78 -14.00
CA GLY A 62 7.66 5.39 -13.58
C GLY A 62 6.62 5.10 -12.50
N GLY A 63 5.93 3.96 -12.63
CA GLY A 63 4.92 3.57 -11.66
C GLY A 63 5.53 3.34 -10.28
N ILE A 64 4.78 3.70 -9.24
CA ILE A 64 5.14 3.47 -7.83
C ILE A 64 4.07 2.59 -7.20
N ASP A 65 4.47 1.44 -6.67
CA ASP A 65 3.58 0.51 -5.99
C ASP A 65 3.82 0.54 -4.48
N LEU A 66 2.80 0.91 -3.70
CA LEU A 66 2.90 1.03 -2.24
C LEU A 66 2.58 -0.27 -1.49
N ASP A 67 2.10 -1.31 -2.18
CA ASP A 67 1.55 -2.52 -1.55
C ASP A 67 2.07 -3.79 -2.25
N CYS A 68 3.26 -4.24 -1.83
CA CYS A 68 3.88 -5.48 -2.29
C CYS A 68 4.30 -6.38 -1.10
N HIS A 69 4.28 -7.69 -1.33
CA HIS A 69 4.71 -8.73 -0.38
C HIS A 69 5.65 -9.72 -1.07
N ILE A 70 6.88 -9.27 -1.33
CA ILE A 70 7.93 -10.05 -2.00
C ILE A 70 8.83 -10.67 -0.93
N GLY A 71 9.18 -11.95 -1.10
CA GLY A 71 10.06 -12.66 -0.17
C GLY A 71 9.47 -12.86 1.24
N VAL A 72 8.19 -12.52 1.44
CA VAL A 72 7.46 -12.74 2.69
C VAL A 72 7.03 -14.21 2.74
N ALA A 73 7.91 -15.08 3.21
CA ALA A 73 7.50 -16.40 3.67
C ALA A 73 6.83 -16.21 5.04
N SER A 74 5.49 -16.18 5.10
CA SER A 74 4.82 -16.59 6.34
C SER A 74 5.35 -17.99 6.68
N SER A 75 5.70 -18.29 7.94
CA SER A 75 6.59 -19.39 8.38
C SER A 75 6.30 -20.83 7.91
N ASN A 76 5.33 -21.07 7.02
CA ASN A 76 5.15 -22.35 6.34
C ASN A 76 4.79 -22.28 4.86
N ASP A 77 4.57 -21.11 4.24
CA ASP A 77 4.16 -21.03 2.82
C ASP A 77 5.25 -20.40 1.93
N PRO A 78 5.85 -21.14 0.98
CA PRO A 78 6.87 -20.61 0.09
C PRO A 78 6.27 -19.69 -0.98
N VAL A 79 6.70 -18.42 -1.00
CA VAL A 79 6.47 -17.51 -2.13
C VAL A 79 7.28 -17.94 -3.35
N ALA A 80 6.70 -17.76 -4.53
CA ALA A 80 7.27 -18.22 -5.79
C ALA A 80 8.31 -17.26 -6.38
N ASP A 81 8.24 -15.98 -6.03
CA ASP A 81 9.10 -14.93 -6.54
C ASP A 81 10.22 -14.54 -5.57
N THR A 82 11.40 -14.34 -6.14
CA THR A 82 12.54 -13.70 -5.49
C THR A 82 12.45 -12.18 -5.67
N TYR A 83 13.20 -11.43 -4.87
CA TYR A 83 13.43 -9.99 -5.07
C TYR A 83 13.85 -9.64 -6.51
N LEU A 84 14.66 -10.48 -7.14
CA LEU A 84 15.11 -10.26 -8.52
C LEU A 84 13.99 -10.48 -9.53
N SER A 85 13.27 -11.60 -9.45
CA SER A 85 12.15 -11.87 -10.36
C SER A 85 11.02 -10.86 -10.19
N ALA A 86 10.71 -10.45 -8.96
CA ALA A 86 9.69 -9.46 -8.68
C ALA A 86 10.10 -8.06 -9.17
N GLY A 87 11.35 -7.64 -8.93
CA GLY A 87 11.88 -6.37 -9.43
C GLY A 87 11.89 -6.32 -10.96
N LYS A 88 12.26 -7.43 -11.62
CA LYS A 88 12.15 -7.56 -13.09
C LYS A 88 10.70 -7.45 -13.56
N ALA A 89 9.77 -8.13 -12.89
CA ALA A 89 8.35 -8.04 -13.22
C ALA A 89 7.82 -6.62 -13.08
N ALA A 90 8.21 -5.89 -12.02
CA ALA A 90 7.85 -4.49 -11.83
C ALA A 90 8.31 -3.63 -13.02
N LEU A 91 9.59 -3.73 -13.39
CA LEU A 91 10.16 -2.95 -14.49
C LEU A 91 9.54 -3.30 -15.84
N LEU A 92 9.34 -4.59 -16.15
CA LEU A 92 8.66 -5.02 -17.38
C LEU A 92 7.23 -4.47 -17.47
N GLY A 93 6.57 -4.29 -16.32
CA GLY A 93 5.26 -3.67 -16.20
C GLY A 93 5.26 -2.14 -16.12
N GLY A 94 6.42 -1.47 -16.21
CA GLY A 94 6.51 0.00 -16.11
C GLY A 94 6.45 0.56 -14.68
N THR A 95 6.62 -0.27 -13.66
CA THR A 95 6.79 0.16 -12.26
C THR A 95 8.28 0.25 -11.93
N THR A 96 8.77 1.45 -11.59
CA THR A 96 10.18 1.71 -11.28
C THR A 96 10.47 1.79 -9.80
N THR A 97 9.43 1.86 -8.96
CA THR A 97 9.58 1.89 -7.50
C THR A 97 8.54 1.02 -6.82
N ILE A 98 8.97 0.24 -5.83
CA ILE A 98 8.06 -0.58 -5.01
C ILE A 98 8.24 -0.28 -3.52
N VAL A 99 7.21 -0.49 -2.72
CA VAL A 99 7.31 -0.55 -1.26
C VAL A 99 7.02 -1.98 -0.86
N ASN A 100 8.03 -2.66 -0.32
CA ASN A 100 7.84 -4.00 0.20
C ASN A 100 7.38 -3.95 1.65
N THR A 101 6.33 -4.69 1.97
CA THR A 101 5.90 -4.85 3.37
C THR A 101 6.68 -5.97 4.03
N VAL A 102 7.48 -5.63 5.04
CA VAL A 102 8.21 -6.56 5.90
C VAL A 102 7.31 -6.90 7.09
N ASN A 103 7.07 -8.20 7.30
CA ASN A 103 6.37 -8.68 8.49
C ASN A 103 7.39 -8.87 9.61
N ALA A 104 7.12 -8.31 10.79
CA ALA A 104 7.87 -8.66 12.00
C ALA A 104 7.08 -9.71 12.79
N CYS A 105 7.67 -10.86 13.08
CA CYS A 105 6.99 -11.86 13.89
C CYS A 105 6.83 -11.38 15.35
N PRO A 106 5.82 -11.88 16.09
CA PRO A 106 5.69 -11.57 17.51
C PRO A 106 6.99 -11.85 18.28
N GLY A 107 7.54 -10.82 18.93
CA GLY A 107 8.78 -10.91 19.70
C GLY A 107 10.07 -10.69 18.90
N GLU A 108 9.99 -10.50 17.58
CA GLU A 108 11.13 -10.07 16.77
C GLU A 108 11.32 -8.56 16.80
N SER A 109 12.58 -8.12 16.70
CA SER A 109 12.94 -6.71 16.55
C SER A 109 12.71 -6.25 15.11
N LEU A 110 11.95 -5.16 14.95
CA LEU A 110 11.74 -4.46 13.68
C LEU A 110 13.06 -4.03 13.05
N LEU A 111 14.04 -3.59 13.84
CA LEU A 111 15.36 -3.20 13.34
C LEU A 111 16.13 -4.39 12.77
N ASN A 112 16.05 -5.56 13.40
CA ASN A 112 16.67 -6.76 12.85
C ASN A 112 15.99 -7.19 11.54
N SER A 113 14.66 -7.19 11.50
CA SER A 113 13.90 -7.49 10.27
C SER A 113 14.21 -6.47 9.16
N TYR A 114 14.43 -5.20 9.50
CA TYR A 114 14.89 -4.17 8.57
C TYR A 114 16.25 -4.52 7.98
N GLU A 115 17.27 -4.78 8.81
CA GLU A 115 18.63 -5.07 8.32
C GLU A 115 18.68 -6.35 7.48
N GLN A 116 17.91 -7.38 7.85
CA GLN A 116 17.75 -8.59 7.04
C GLN A 116 17.12 -8.28 5.68
N PHE A 117 16.02 -7.52 5.66
CA PHE A 117 15.36 -7.11 4.43
C PHE A 117 16.32 -6.31 3.54
N ILE A 118 16.97 -5.27 4.06
CA ILE A 118 17.88 -4.43 3.27
C ILE A 118 19.06 -5.23 2.71
N SER A 119 19.66 -6.13 3.50
CA SER A 119 20.77 -6.97 3.05
C SER A 119 20.37 -7.87 1.87
N ALA A 120 19.14 -8.41 1.88
CA ALA A 120 18.61 -9.22 0.81
C ALA A 120 18.16 -8.39 -0.41
N ALA A 121 17.46 -7.28 -0.16
CA ALA A 121 16.93 -6.36 -1.14
C ALA A 121 18.04 -5.70 -1.97
N HIS A 122 19.05 -5.13 -1.31
CA HIS A 122 20.14 -4.38 -1.95
C HIS A 122 20.91 -5.20 -2.99
N LYS A 123 21.01 -6.52 -2.79
CA LYS A 123 21.72 -7.42 -3.70
C LYS A 123 20.86 -7.91 -4.87
N ASN A 124 19.54 -7.87 -4.74
CA ASN A 124 18.65 -8.64 -5.60
C ASN A 124 17.52 -7.82 -6.25
N LEU A 125 17.12 -6.68 -5.69
CA LEU A 125 16.07 -5.85 -6.29
C LEU A 125 16.60 -5.03 -7.47
N ALA A 126 15.92 -5.15 -8.61
CA ALA A 126 16.28 -4.47 -9.84
C ALA A 126 15.71 -3.03 -9.95
N CYS A 127 14.67 -2.70 -9.18
CA CYS A 127 14.02 -1.40 -9.14
C CYS A 127 14.25 -0.70 -7.80
N ASP A 128 14.12 0.63 -7.75
CA ASP A 128 14.22 1.37 -6.49
C ASP A 128 13.12 0.92 -5.52
N TYR A 129 13.37 1.00 -4.21
CA TYR A 129 12.46 0.43 -3.23
C TYR A 129 12.39 1.20 -1.92
N GLY A 130 11.21 1.17 -1.31
CA GLY A 130 10.96 1.60 0.07
C GLY A 130 10.52 0.42 0.95
N VAL A 131 10.32 0.71 2.24
CA VAL A 131 9.92 -0.28 3.25
C VAL A 131 8.63 0.14 3.92
N CYS A 132 7.72 -0.81 4.09
CA CYS A 132 6.59 -0.72 5.00
C CYS A 132 6.72 -1.83 6.05
N PHE A 133 6.45 -1.55 7.32
CA PHE A 133 6.43 -2.59 8.36
C PHE A 133 5.01 -3.00 8.71
N ARG A 134 4.72 -4.30 8.66
CA ARG A 134 3.49 -4.84 9.25
C ARG A 134 3.74 -5.22 10.71
N LEU A 135 3.00 -4.59 11.62
CA LEU A 135 3.16 -4.78 13.05
C LEU A 135 2.22 -5.88 13.59
N ALA A 136 2.78 -6.81 14.36
CA ALA A 136 2.06 -7.89 15.04
C ALA A 136 1.50 -7.50 16.42
N GLY A 137 1.88 -6.34 16.93
CA GLY A 137 1.64 -5.86 18.28
C GLY A 137 2.19 -4.44 18.43
N PHE A 138 1.78 -3.73 19.48
CA PHE A 138 2.32 -2.42 19.77
C PHE A 138 2.62 -2.27 21.26
N SER A 139 3.91 -2.16 21.59
CA SER A 139 4.41 -2.01 22.96
C SER A 139 5.38 -0.81 23.03
N PRO A 140 5.76 -0.35 24.23
CA PRO A 140 6.78 0.70 24.38
C PRO A 140 8.12 0.37 23.69
N GLU A 141 8.52 -0.90 23.69
CA GLU A 141 9.74 -1.37 23.02
C GLU A 141 9.62 -1.24 21.49
N ILE A 142 8.51 -1.72 20.93
CA ILE A 142 8.19 -1.56 19.50
C ILE A 142 8.13 -0.09 19.11
N ASN A 143 7.57 0.76 19.98
CA ASN A 143 7.53 2.20 19.75
C ASN A 143 8.94 2.82 19.66
N ASN A 144 9.88 2.41 20.50
CA ASN A 144 11.26 2.90 20.43
C ASN A 144 11.95 2.50 19.12
N GLU A 145 11.71 1.28 18.64
CA GLU A 145 12.23 0.85 17.34
C GLU A 145 11.56 1.58 16.18
N LEU A 146 10.26 1.88 16.28
CA LEU A 146 9.53 2.70 15.31
C LEU A 146 10.14 4.11 15.21
N VAL A 147 10.52 4.72 16.34
CA VAL A 147 11.25 6.00 16.36
C VAL A 147 12.57 5.90 15.59
N ALA A 148 13.39 4.87 15.87
CA ALA A 148 14.67 4.66 15.18
C ALA A 148 14.49 4.41 13.67
N LEU A 149 13.48 3.63 13.28
CA LEU A 149 13.17 3.38 11.87
C LEU A 149 12.79 4.68 11.12
N VAL A 150 12.00 5.55 11.75
CA VAL A 150 11.62 6.84 11.14
C VAL A 150 12.81 7.79 11.07
N GLN A 151 13.52 7.98 12.19
CA GLN A 151 14.56 9.02 12.31
C GLN A 151 15.87 8.63 11.63
N ASP A 152 16.31 7.38 11.78
CA ASP A 152 17.65 6.95 11.34
C ASP A 152 17.61 6.24 9.97
N LYS A 153 16.48 5.59 9.64
CA LYS A 153 16.34 4.76 8.43
C LYS A 153 15.39 5.34 7.38
N GLY A 154 14.64 6.39 7.70
CA GLY A 154 13.69 7.05 6.78
C GLY A 154 12.51 6.16 6.38
N VAL A 155 12.08 5.27 7.27
CA VAL A 155 10.89 4.44 7.07
C VAL A 155 9.67 5.18 7.62
N VAL A 156 8.73 5.53 6.74
CA VAL A 156 7.56 6.37 7.10
C VAL A 156 6.22 5.66 6.95
N LEU A 157 6.20 4.38 6.54
CA LEU A 157 4.99 3.61 6.29
C LEU A 157 4.92 2.42 7.27
N PHE A 158 3.82 2.32 8.01
CA PHE A 158 3.59 1.24 8.96
C PHE A 158 2.16 0.72 8.81
N SER A 159 2.00 -0.58 8.58
CA SER A 159 0.72 -1.24 8.36
C SER A 159 0.31 -2.09 9.54
N VAL A 160 -0.99 -2.10 9.82
CA VAL A 160 -1.59 -2.89 10.90
C VAL A 160 -2.87 -3.57 10.42
N ARG A 161 -3.25 -4.64 11.14
CA ARG A 161 -4.59 -5.22 11.10
C ARG A 161 -5.22 -5.03 12.48
N LEU A 162 -6.46 -4.55 12.51
CA LEU A 162 -7.19 -4.35 13.76
C LEU A 162 -7.97 -5.63 14.12
N GLY A 163 -7.89 -6.05 15.37
CA GLY A 163 -8.63 -7.21 15.85
C GLY A 163 -8.21 -7.69 17.23
N SER A 164 -8.89 -8.71 17.74
CA SER A 164 -8.54 -9.37 19.00
C SER A 164 -7.56 -10.51 18.74
N LYS A 165 -6.48 -10.58 19.53
CA LYS A 165 -5.52 -11.68 19.46
C LYS A 165 -6.20 -12.99 19.85
N THR A 166 -6.20 -13.97 18.94
CA THR A 166 -6.60 -15.35 19.22
C THR A 166 -5.36 -16.22 19.37
N LEU A 167 -5.36 -17.10 20.36
CA LEU A 167 -4.30 -18.09 20.55
C LEU A 167 -4.65 -19.37 19.76
N PRO A 168 -3.66 -20.03 19.12
CA PRO A 168 -2.26 -19.64 19.01
C PRO A 168 -2.02 -18.53 17.98
N ILE A 169 -1.04 -17.66 18.26
CA ILE A 169 -0.58 -16.64 17.30
C ILE A 169 0.21 -17.37 16.21
N VAL A 170 -0.40 -17.52 15.03
CA VAL A 170 0.26 -17.98 13.80
C VAL A 170 0.54 -16.73 12.94
N ASP A 171 1.59 -16.70 12.12
CA ASP A 171 2.07 -15.48 11.43
C ASP A 171 1.01 -14.72 10.60
N ASP A 172 0.03 -15.39 10.02
CA ASP A 172 -1.04 -14.72 9.26
C ASP A 172 -2.12 -14.07 10.14
N ASN A 173 -2.07 -14.27 11.46
CA ASN A 173 -3.01 -13.77 12.48
C ASN A 173 -2.53 -12.52 13.21
N GLN A 174 -1.45 -11.89 12.75
CA GLN A 174 -0.92 -10.66 13.31
C GLN A 174 -1.99 -9.56 13.29
N CYS A 175 -2.36 -9.09 14.48
CA CYS A 175 -3.30 -8.00 14.66
C CYS A 175 -3.00 -7.27 15.98
N ILE A 176 -3.42 -6.02 16.03
CA ILE A 176 -3.36 -5.20 17.22
C ILE A 176 -4.77 -4.91 17.72
N ASN A 177 -4.91 -4.82 19.03
CA ASN A 177 -6.19 -4.46 19.64
C ASN A 177 -6.43 -2.93 19.57
N GLU A 178 -7.61 -2.49 20.02
CA GLU A 178 -8.01 -1.08 19.97
C GLU A 178 -7.10 -0.15 20.78
N GLU A 179 -6.64 -0.60 21.95
CA GLU A 179 -5.73 0.17 22.81
C GLU A 179 -4.35 0.33 22.16
N GLU A 180 -3.76 -0.78 21.70
CA GLU A 180 -2.51 -0.80 20.94
C GLU A 180 -2.59 0.10 19.69
N PHE A 181 -3.73 0.07 18.99
CA PHE A 181 -3.97 0.90 17.81
C PHE A 181 -4.01 2.40 18.14
N CYS A 182 -4.62 2.80 19.26
CA CYS A 182 -4.60 4.19 19.71
C CYS A 182 -3.17 4.69 19.99
N TYR A 183 -2.35 3.88 20.68
CA TYR A 183 -0.95 4.23 20.94
C TYR A 183 -0.12 4.28 19.66
N PHE A 184 -0.35 3.34 18.74
CA PHE A 184 0.28 3.32 17.42
C PHE A 184 -0.02 4.59 16.62
N LEU A 185 -1.30 4.98 16.51
CA LEU A 185 -1.71 6.20 15.81
C LEU A 185 -1.07 7.44 16.44
N LYS A 186 -0.99 7.50 17.78
CA LYS A 186 -0.35 8.61 18.49
C LYS A 186 1.14 8.71 18.16
N SER A 187 1.84 7.58 18.13
CA SER A 187 3.25 7.52 17.77
C SER A 187 3.48 7.97 16.32
N CYS A 188 2.73 7.42 15.36
CA CYS A 188 2.84 7.84 13.96
C CYS A 188 2.57 9.34 13.78
N ARG A 189 1.58 9.88 14.49
CA ARG A 189 1.25 11.32 14.50
C ARG A 189 2.40 12.18 15.02
N GLN A 190 3.10 11.74 16.06
CA GLN A 190 4.25 12.45 16.64
C GLN A 190 5.48 12.38 15.74
N LEU A 191 5.66 11.26 15.06
CA LEU A 191 6.81 10.99 14.19
C LEU A 191 6.61 11.49 12.76
N GLY A 192 5.40 11.88 12.38
CA GLY A 192 5.08 12.27 11.01
C GLY A 192 5.05 11.09 10.02
N ALA A 193 4.91 9.87 10.52
CA ALA A 193 4.76 8.65 9.72
C ALA A 193 3.30 8.46 9.28
N LEU A 194 3.06 7.75 8.17
CA LEU A 194 1.72 7.44 7.70
C LEU A 194 1.32 6.03 8.17
N PRO A 195 0.39 5.91 9.13
CA PRO A 195 -0.18 4.61 9.47
C PRO A 195 -1.09 4.12 8.34
N ILE A 196 -1.08 2.81 8.14
CA ILE A 196 -1.87 2.09 7.15
C ILE A 196 -2.73 1.06 7.87
N LEU A 197 -4.04 1.04 7.59
CA LEU A 197 -4.97 0.05 8.09
C LEU A 197 -5.55 -0.73 6.90
N GLU A 198 -5.39 -2.05 6.91
CA GLU A 198 -6.00 -2.94 5.92
C GLU A 198 -7.51 -3.04 6.15
N ALA A 199 -8.32 -2.73 5.13
CA ALA A 199 -9.78 -2.89 5.17
C ALA A 199 -10.18 -4.37 5.04
N ALA A 200 -9.89 -5.18 6.05
CA ALA A 200 -10.09 -6.63 6.04
C ALA A 200 -10.86 -7.10 7.26
N THR A 201 -11.62 -8.19 7.13
CA THR A 201 -12.27 -8.86 8.27
C THR A 201 -11.26 -9.16 9.38
N SER A 202 -11.62 -8.90 10.63
CA SER A 202 -10.74 -9.19 11.76
C SER A 202 -10.42 -10.70 11.82
N VAL A 203 -9.18 -10.99 12.19
CA VAL A 203 -8.66 -12.37 12.22
C VAL A 203 -9.51 -13.27 13.11
N SER A 204 -9.86 -12.79 14.31
CA SER A 204 -10.66 -13.54 15.28
C SER A 204 -12.04 -13.92 14.76
N LEU A 205 -12.71 -12.99 14.08
CA LEU A 205 -14.02 -13.24 13.49
C LEU A 205 -13.92 -14.18 12.30
N SER A 206 -12.95 -13.97 11.40
CA SER A 206 -12.72 -14.84 10.25
C SER A 206 -12.49 -16.29 10.69
N GLN A 207 -11.69 -16.51 11.74
CA GLN A 207 -11.47 -17.84 12.32
C GLN A 207 -12.74 -18.44 12.92
N LYS A 208 -13.51 -17.66 13.68
CA LYS A 208 -14.75 -18.14 14.28
C LYS A 208 -15.75 -18.59 13.22
N LEU A 209 -15.98 -17.76 12.19
CA LEU A 209 -16.84 -18.09 11.06
C LEU A 209 -16.34 -19.34 10.33
N THR A 210 -15.02 -19.42 10.14
CA THR A 210 -14.37 -20.56 9.51
C THR A 210 -14.65 -21.86 10.28
N SER A 211 -14.44 -21.88 11.59
CA SER A 211 -14.69 -23.06 12.43
C SER A 211 -16.17 -23.48 12.41
N ASP A 212 -17.09 -22.52 12.49
CA ASP A 212 -18.53 -22.81 12.51
C ASP A 212 -19.01 -23.40 11.18
N ILE A 213 -18.50 -22.89 10.05
CA ILE A 213 -18.81 -23.41 8.71
C ILE A 213 -18.25 -24.83 8.54
N GLN A 214 -17.02 -25.09 8.98
CA GLN A 214 -16.39 -26.41 8.83
C GLN A 214 -17.10 -27.53 9.58
N ILE A 215 -17.73 -27.24 10.73
CA ILE A 215 -18.54 -28.22 11.46
C ILE A 215 -19.69 -28.72 10.58
N SER A 216 -20.28 -27.82 9.79
CA SER A 216 -21.42 -28.15 8.92
C SER A 216 -21.00 -28.63 7.53
N TYR A 217 -19.86 -28.15 7.04
CA TYR A 217 -19.35 -28.37 5.68
C TYR A 217 -17.82 -28.66 5.73
N PRO A 218 -17.41 -29.88 6.10
CA PRO A 218 -16.00 -30.22 6.28
C PRO A 218 -15.17 -30.17 4.98
N ASP A 219 -15.82 -30.42 3.83
CA ASP A 219 -15.19 -30.48 2.52
C ASP A 219 -15.34 -29.16 1.71
N ILE A 220 -15.64 -28.05 2.38
CA ILE A 220 -15.79 -26.74 1.72
C ILE A 220 -14.50 -26.32 1.02
N GLY A 221 -14.64 -25.78 -0.19
CA GLY A 221 -13.54 -25.43 -1.06
C GLY A 221 -13.06 -23.97 -0.93
N PRO A 222 -12.35 -23.46 -1.95
CA PRO A 222 -11.85 -22.09 -2.01
C PRO A 222 -12.89 -20.98 -1.72
N GLU A 223 -14.17 -21.23 -1.96
CA GLU A 223 -15.28 -20.34 -1.65
C GLU A 223 -15.37 -19.94 -0.18
N LEU A 224 -14.79 -20.75 0.72
CA LEU A 224 -14.67 -20.43 2.15
C LEU A 224 -14.03 -19.07 2.40
N ASN A 225 -13.06 -18.64 1.57
CA ASN A 225 -12.37 -17.36 1.72
C ASN A 225 -13.33 -16.16 1.62
N LEU A 226 -14.30 -16.23 0.70
CA LEU A 226 -15.29 -15.18 0.50
C LEU A 226 -16.37 -15.22 1.60
N ILE A 227 -16.82 -16.42 1.97
CA ILE A 227 -17.90 -16.61 2.96
C ILE A 227 -17.48 -16.16 4.36
N THR A 228 -16.23 -16.43 4.74
CA THR A 228 -15.67 -16.10 6.07
C THR A 228 -15.15 -14.67 6.18
N SER A 229 -15.32 -13.88 5.12
CA SER A 229 -14.91 -12.48 5.08
C SER A 229 -16.07 -11.63 4.53
N PRO A 230 -17.17 -11.46 5.28
CA PRO A 230 -18.32 -10.64 4.86
C PRO A 230 -17.94 -9.15 4.78
N GLU A 231 -18.47 -8.43 3.79
CA GLU A 231 -18.05 -7.05 3.48
C GLU A 231 -18.36 -6.05 4.60
N GLU A 232 -19.40 -6.30 5.39
CA GLU A 232 -19.79 -5.46 6.53
C GLU A 232 -18.71 -5.44 7.59
N THR A 233 -17.92 -6.51 7.71
CA THR A 233 -16.81 -6.57 8.65
C THR A 233 -15.59 -5.78 8.18
N GLU A 234 -15.35 -5.73 6.87
CA GLU A 234 -14.35 -4.83 6.29
C GLU A 234 -14.77 -3.38 6.54
N ALA A 235 -16.05 -3.05 6.34
CA ALA A 235 -16.60 -1.72 6.62
C ALA A 235 -16.49 -1.34 8.10
N ASN A 236 -16.74 -2.29 9.02
CA ASN A 236 -16.57 -2.06 10.45
C ASN A 236 -15.12 -1.68 10.81
N ILE A 237 -14.13 -2.32 10.18
CA ILE A 237 -12.71 -1.99 10.41
C ILE A 237 -12.36 -0.60 9.89
N VAL A 238 -12.92 -0.20 8.73
CA VAL A 238 -12.79 1.18 8.23
C VAL A 238 -13.41 2.18 9.22
N LEU A 239 -14.59 1.87 9.75
CA LEU A 239 -15.27 2.72 10.73
C LEU A 239 -14.44 2.86 12.02
N GLN A 240 -14.01 1.75 12.62
CA GLN A 240 -13.16 1.77 13.82
C GLN A 240 -11.86 2.55 13.57
N GLY A 241 -11.20 2.28 12.45
CA GLY A 241 -10.01 3.02 11.98
C GLY A 241 -10.23 4.52 11.97
N SER A 242 -11.34 4.96 11.36
CA SER A 242 -11.70 6.37 11.28
C SER A 242 -11.95 7.00 12.65
N LEU A 243 -12.67 6.30 13.54
CA LEU A 243 -13.01 6.79 14.87
C LEU A 243 -11.76 6.99 15.72
N PHE A 244 -10.88 5.99 15.81
CA PHE A 244 -9.65 6.09 16.59
C PHE A 244 -8.69 7.15 16.03
N SER A 245 -8.67 7.35 14.70
CA SER A 245 -7.81 8.35 14.07
C SER A 245 -8.18 9.81 14.39
N GLN A 246 -9.44 10.07 14.75
CA GLN A 246 -9.94 11.44 14.99
C GLN A 246 -10.30 11.74 16.44
N TYR A 247 -10.77 10.73 17.20
CA TYR A 247 -11.41 10.95 18.50
C TYR A 247 -10.60 10.44 19.70
N ALA A 248 -9.37 9.97 19.49
CA ALA A 248 -8.44 9.56 20.55
C ALA A 248 -7.73 10.74 21.27
N GLY A 249 -8.32 11.94 21.22
CA GLY A 249 -7.72 13.17 21.78
C GLY A 249 -6.63 13.81 20.92
N PHE A 250 -6.43 13.31 19.70
CA PHE A 250 -5.54 13.86 18.68
C PHE A 250 -6.07 13.49 17.29
N CYS A 251 -5.64 14.20 16.24
CA CYS A 251 -5.93 13.86 14.85
C CYS A 251 -4.71 13.22 14.20
N CYS A 252 -4.84 11.98 13.72
CA CYS A 252 -3.82 11.28 12.95
C CYS A 252 -4.33 10.98 11.53
N PRO A 253 -3.59 11.35 10.48
CA PRO A 253 -3.87 10.86 9.13
C PRO A 253 -3.79 9.34 9.06
N LEU A 254 -4.64 8.72 8.26
CA LEU A 254 -4.68 7.26 8.13
C LEU A 254 -4.91 6.87 6.67
N LEU A 255 -4.10 5.93 6.16
CA LEU A 255 -4.36 5.30 4.86
C LEU A 255 -5.14 4.01 5.06
N ILE A 256 -6.35 3.94 4.53
CA ILE A 256 -7.13 2.71 4.42
C ILE A 256 -6.70 2.00 3.13
N SER A 257 -6.00 0.88 3.27
CA SER A 257 -5.50 0.09 2.14
C SER A 257 -6.46 -1.04 1.78
N ARG A 258 -6.33 -1.52 0.54
CA ARG A 258 -7.04 -2.71 0.02
C ARG A 258 -8.56 -2.63 0.17
N ILE A 259 -9.16 -1.49 -0.16
CA ILE A 259 -10.62 -1.33 -0.23
C ILE A 259 -11.15 -2.20 -1.38
N HIS A 260 -11.71 -3.36 -1.06
CA HIS A 260 -12.11 -4.42 -2.00
C HIS A 260 -13.61 -4.71 -2.00
N SER A 261 -14.40 -4.06 -1.13
CA SER A 261 -15.86 -4.27 -1.04
C SER A 261 -16.66 -2.97 -1.11
N GLU A 262 -17.92 -3.12 -1.49
CA GLU A 262 -18.87 -2.02 -1.62
C GLU A 262 -19.16 -1.37 -0.26
N ALA A 263 -19.42 -2.18 0.77
CA ALA A 263 -19.63 -1.69 2.13
C ALA A 263 -18.42 -0.91 2.67
N ALA A 264 -17.19 -1.42 2.48
CA ALA A 264 -15.98 -0.73 2.92
C ALA A 264 -15.74 0.57 2.15
N LEU A 265 -15.98 0.58 0.84
CA LEU A 265 -15.89 1.78 0.00
C LEU A 265 -16.89 2.86 0.46
N ASN A 266 -18.16 2.51 0.64
CA ASN A 266 -19.19 3.42 1.11
C ASN A 266 -18.85 4.01 2.49
N CYS A 267 -18.44 3.15 3.44
CA CYS A 267 -18.00 3.58 4.75
C CYS A 267 -16.83 4.56 4.64
N PHE A 268 -15.79 4.20 3.88
CA PHE A 268 -14.60 5.02 3.70
C PHE A 268 -14.92 6.43 3.17
N ILE A 269 -15.79 6.54 2.15
CA ILE A 269 -16.14 7.83 1.54
C ILE A 269 -16.82 8.74 2.57
N GLU A 270 -17.79 8.21 3.31
CA GLU A 270 -18.48 8.99 4.35
C GLU A 270 -17.51 9.39 5.48
N GLN A 271 -16.70 8.45 5.97
CA GLN A 271 -15.73 8.75 7.03
C GLN A 271 -14.66 9.75 6.56
N ARG A 272 -14.20 9.67 5.31
CA ARG A 272 -13.24 10.64 4.74
C ARG A 272 -13.81 12.05 4.76
N ARG A 273 -15.11 12.23 4.46
CA ARG A 273 -15.78 13.54 4.54
C ARG A 273 -15.85 14.03 5.99
N LEU A 274 -16.25 13.18 6.91
CA LEU A 274 -16.33 13.50 8.35
C LEU A 274 -14.96 13.86 8.94
N CYS A 275 -13.91 13.15 8.52
CA CYS A 275 -12.51 13.39 8.92
C CYS A 275 -11.84 14.52 8.12
N ARG A 276 -12.61 15.38 7.43
CA ARG A 276 -12.14 16.54 6.66
C ARG A 276 -11.03 16.20 5.65
N GLY A 277 -11.07 14.98 5.10
CA GLY A 277 -10.11 14.49 4.11
C GLY A 277 -8.77 14.01 4.66
N LEU A 278 -8.63 13.76 5.98
CA LEU A 278 -7.43 13.18 6.60
C LEU A 278 -7.35 11.64 6.50
N LEU A 279 -8.40 10.99 6.00
CA LEU A 279 -8.37 9.56 5.65
C LEU A 279 -8.06 9.39 4.18
N PHE A 280 -6.98 8.72 3.83
CA PHE A 280 -6.59 8.40 2.45
C PHE A 280 -7.07 6.98 2.09
N GLY A 281 -7.40 6.75 0.83
CA GLY A 281 -7.92 5.46 0.36
C GLY A 281 -7.07 4.86 -0.74
N GLN A 282 -6.84 3.57 -0.65
CA GLN A 282 -6.16 2.79 -1.68
C GLN A 282 -6.94 1.51 -1.97
N THR A 283 -7.02 1.17 -3.25
CA THR A 283 -7.49 -0.14 -3.72
C THR A 283 -6.37 -0.87 -4.46
N THR A 284 -6.63 -2.07 -4.95
CA THR A 284 -5.64 -2.88 -5.68
C THR A 284 -6.09 -3.18 -7.10
N VAL A 285 -5.13 -3.40 -8.01
CA VAL A 285 -5.47 -3.76 -9.39
C VAL A 285 -6.27 -5.07 -9.48
N PRO A 286 -6.07 -6.13 -8.67
CA PRO A 286 -6.95 -7.29 -8.70
C PRO A 286 -8.40 -6.96 -8.36
N ALA A 287 -8.66 -6.08 -7.38
CA ALA A 287 -10.02 -5.70 -6.99
C ALA A 287 -10.80 -5.01 -8.13
N ILE A 288 -10.09 -4.27 -8.98
CA ILE A 288 -10.67 -3.62 -10.17
C ILE A 288 -10.79 -4.62 -11.32
N ALA A 289 -9.66 -5.20 -11.72
CA ALA A 289 -9.56 -5.82 -13.03
C ALA A 289 -10.08 -7.25 -13.08
N VAL A 290 -9.92 -8.04 -12.01
CA VAL A 290 -10.35 -9.44 -12.00
C VAL A 290 -11.87 -9.58 -12.26
N PRO A 291 -12.77 -8.79 -11.62
CA PRO A 291 -14.20 -8.87 -11.92
C PRO A 291 -14.54 -8.41 -13.35
N LEU A 292 -13.96 -7.29 -13.82
CA LEU A 292 -14.21 -6.77 -15.17
C LEU A 292 -13.75 -7.75 -16.27
N SER A 293 -12.65 -8.43 -16.00
CA SER A 293 -12.06 -9.44 -16.85
C SER A 293 -12.95 -10.66 -17.08
N LEU A 294 -13.71 -11.08 -16.07
CA LEU A 294 -14.62 -12.21 -16.18
C LEU A 294 -15.88 -11.87 -16.99
N MET A 295 -16.28 -10.60 -17.08
CA MET A 295 -17.39 -10.18 -17.95
C MET A 295 -17.03 -10.23 -19.43
N SER A 296 -15.76 -9.96 -19.77
CA SER A 296 -15.31 -9.93 -21.17
C SER A 296 -15.21 -11.32 -21.81
N SER A 297 -15.22 -12.40 -21.01
CA SER A 297 -15.30 -13.77 -21.52
C SER A 297 -16.76 -14.19 -21.68
N ASN A 298 -17.26 -14.12 -22.93
CA ASN A 298 -18.63 -14.41 -23.38
C ASN A 298 -19.20 -15.79 -22.92
N GLY A 299 -19.59 -15.93 -21.66
CA GLY A 299 -20.28 -17.13 -21.17
C GLY A 299 -20.14 -17.47 -19.69
N TYR A 300 -19.46 -16.65 -18.88
CA TYR A 300 -19.32 -16.92 -17.44
C TYR A 300 -20.34 -16.11 -16.63
N SER A 301 -21.13 -16.80 -15.80
CA SER A 301 -21.99 -16.18 -14.80
C SER A 301 -21.14 -15.46 -13.75
N ASP A 302 -21.68 -14.43 -13.09
CA ASP A 302 -21.06 -13.57 -12.07
C ASP A 302 -20.46 -14.28 -10.84
N ASP A 303 -20.32 -15.61 -10.84
CA ASP A 303 -20.02 -16.42 -9.66
C ASP A 303 -18.75 -17.28 -9.80
N VAL A 304 -17.93 -17.06 -10.83
CA VAL A 304 -16.89 -18.03 -11.27
C VAL A 304 -15.52 -17.85 -10.58
N LEU A 305 -15.32 -16.83 -9.73
CA LEU A 305 -14.04 -16.60 -9.04
C LEU A 305 -13.66 -17.78 -8.12
N THR A 306 -14.03 -17.71 -6.84
CA THR A 306 -13.73 -18.75 -5.88
C THR A 306 -14.70 -19.93 -5.97
N ARG A 307 -15.70 -19.89 -6.87
CA ARG A 307 -16.65 -21.00 -7.10
C ARG A 307 -16.48 -21.69 -8.46
N SER A 308 -15.33 -21.51 -9.11
CA SER A 308 -14.97 -22.33 -10.27
C SER A 308 -15.01 -23.82 -9.91
N LYS A 309 -15.51 -24.66 -10.82
CA LYS A 309 -15.51 -26.12 -10.67
C LYS A 309 -14.09 -26.69 -10.62
N GLU A 310 -13.14 -26.01 -11.26
CA GLU A 310 -11.73 -26.36 -11.20
C GLU A 310 -11.09 -25.73 -9.96
N TRP A 311 -10.75 -26.57 -8.98
CA TRP A 311 -10.18 -26.14 -7.70
C TRP A 311 -8.94 -25.24 -7.87
N ALA A 312 -8.05 -25.56 -8.81
CA ALA A 312 -6.84 -24.78 -9.08
C ALA A 312 -7.15 -23.36 -9.57
N VAL A 313 -8.18 -23.20 -10.41
CA VAL A 313 -8.65 -21.90 -10.88
C VAL A 313 -9.28 -21.14 -9.71
N ALA A 314 -10.16 -21.78 -8.93
CA ALA A 314 -10.80 -21.15 -7.77
C ALA A 314 -9.79 -20.69 -6.71
N ALA A 315 -8.80 -21.53 -6.42
CA ALA A 315 -7.73 -21.22 -5.48
C ALA A 315 -6.82 -20.08 -5.94
N SER A 316 -6.69 -19.85 -7.26
CA SER A 316 -5.84 -18.77 -7.80
C SER A 316 -6.33 -17.35 -7.44
N TYR A 317 -7.63 -17.20 -7.15
CA TYR A 317 -8.25 -15.93 -6.78
C TYR A 317 -8.30 -15.68 -5.26
N ILE A 318 -7.86 -16.64 -4.44
CA ILE A 318 -7.86 -16.48 -2.98
C ILE A 318 -6.91 -15.35 -2.58
N ASN A 319 -7.47 -14.37 -1.86
CA ASN A 319 -6.80 -13.16 -1.43
C ASN A 319 -7.33 -12.68 -0.08
N HIS A 320 -6.67 -11.68 0.51
CA HIS A 320 -7.13 -11.04 1.74
C HIS A 320 -6.88 -9.53 1.71
N PRO A 321 -7.92 -8.67 1.69
CA PRO A 321 -9.34 -9.01 1.62
C PRO A 321 -9.69 -9.75 0.31
N PRO A 322 -10.77 -10.56 0.27
CA PRO A 322 -11.17 -11.28 -0.94
C PRO A 322 -11.50 -10.31 -2.08
N VAL A 323 -11.22 -10.72 -3.32
CA VAL A 323 -11.71 -10.00 -4.50
C VAL A 323 -13.19 -10.34 -4.66
N ARG A 324 -14.06 -9.32 -4.71
CA ARG A 324 -15.50 -9.51 -4.88
C ARG A 324 -15.82 -9.73 -6.35
N PRO A 325 -16.62 -10.74 -6.73
CA PRO A 325 -17.05 -10.96 -8.12
C PRO A 325 -18.16 -9.96 -8.51
N ALA A 326 -17.90 -8.66 -8.37
CA ALA A 326 -18.88 -7.60 -8.59
C ALA A 326 -18.30 -6.54 -9.53
N THR A 327 -18.73 -6.56 -10.79
CA THR A 327 -18.23 -5.64 -11.81
C THR A 327 -18.66 -4.20 -11.58
N HIS A 328 -19.85 -3.99 -11.03
CA HIS A 328 -20.31 -2.68 -10.57
C HIS A 328 -19.34 -2.08 -9.53
N LEU A 329 -18.83 -2.87 -8.59
CA LEU A 329 -17.84 -2.40 -7.62
C LEU A 329 -16.56 -1.96 -8.34
N SER A 330 -16.05 -2.73 -9.31
CA SER A 330 -14.89 -2.33 -10.10
C SER A 330 -15.07 -0.97 -10.80
N GLN A 331 -16.25 -0.74 -11.40
CA GLN A 331 -16.60 0.53 -12.04
C GLN A 331 -16.67 1.68 -11.02
N ARG A 332 -17.19 1.41 -9.82
CA ARG A 332 -17.20 2.38 -8.71
C ARG A 332 -15.79 2.69 -8.23
N LEU A 333 -14.93 1.69 -8.05
CA LEU A 333 -13.53 1.89 -7.66
C LEU A 333 -12.80 2.79 -8.67
N LEU A 334 -12.99 2.57 -9.98
CA LEU A 334 -12.47 3.45 -11.04
C LEU A 334 -13.03 4.87 -10.92
N THR A 335 -14.34 5.02 -10.73
CA THR A 335 -14.98 6.33 -10.56
C THR A 335 -14.43 7.11 -9.35
N HIS A 336 -14.21 6.42 -8.23
CA HIS A 336 -13.66 7.03 -7.02
C HIS A 336 -12.16 7.34 -7.10
N LEU A 337 -11.43 6.70 -8.01
CA LEU A 337 -10.05 7.08 -8.36
C LEU A 337 -10.01 8.39 -9.16
N VAL A 338 -10.94 8.56 -10.11
CA VAL A 338 -11.08 9.81 -10.90
C VAL A 338 -11.51 10.98 -10.03
N SER A 339 -12.52 10.78 -9.16
CA SER A 339 -12.99 11.83 -8.25
C SER A 339 -11.96 12.22 -7.20
N GLY A 340 -10.94 11.38 -6.96
CA GLY A 340 -9.89 11.59 -5.97
C GLY A 340 -10.28 11.21 -4.53
N ASP A 341 -11.33 10.41 -4.37
CA ASP A 341 -11.67 9.78 -3.09
C ASP A 341 -10.63 8.70 -2.75
N LEU A 342 -10.38 7.80 -3.70
CA LEU A 342 -9.25 6.88 -3.70
C LEU A 342 -8.05 7.56 -4.35
N VAL A 343 -6.89 7.49 -3.70
CA VAL A 343 -5.71 8.25 -4.11
C VAL A 343 -4.67 7.40 -4.82
N SER A 344 -4.68 6.08 -4.66
CA SER A 344 -3.69 5.21 -5.31
C SER A 344 -4.22 3.81 -5.59
N VAL A 345 -3.54 3.12 -6.53
CA VAL A 345 -3.77 1.70 -6.85
C VAL A 345 -2.48 0.91 -6.64
N GLY A 346 -2.49 0.02 -5.64
CA GLY A 346 -1.40 -0.93 -5.38
C GLY A 346 -1.58 -2.25 -6.14
N SER A 347 -0.58 -3.12 -6.11
CA SER A 347 -0.74 -4.49 -6.64
C SER A 347 -1.26 -5.48 -5.60
N GLY A 348 -0.93 -5.30 -4.33
CA GLY A 348 -1.10 -6.33 -3.30
C GLY A 348 -0.32 -7.60 -3.64
N HIS A 349 0.78 -7.47 -4.38
CA HIS A 349 1.45 -8.60 -5.03
C HIS A 349 1.99 -9.60 -4.00
N ARG A 350 1.60 -10.87 -4.16
CA ARG A 350 2.21 -12.04 -3.52
C ARG A 350 2.11 -13.20 -4.49
N ALA A 351 3.24 -13.67 -5.01
CA ALA A 351 3.26 -14.76 -5.97
C ALA A 351 3.26 -16.13 -5.27
N ILE A 352 2.24 -16.94 -5.53
CA ILE A 352 2.08 -18.27 -4.94
C ILE A 352 1.76 -19.24 -6.07
N THR A 353 2.49 -20.36 -6.14
CA THR A 353 2.24 -21.35 -7.18
C THR A 353 0.98 -22.17 -6.89
N THR A 354 0.37 -22.71 -7.93
CA THR A 354 -0.76 -23.65 -7.78
C THR A 354 -0.37 -24.90 -6.98
N SER A 355 0.86 -25.40 -7.14
CA SER A 355 1.34 -26.57 -6.41
C SER A 355 1.45 -26.31 -4.91
N VAL A 356 1.92 -25.13 -4.53
CA VAL A 356 2.00 -24.70 -3.14
C VAL A 356 0.60 -24.55 -2.55
N ARG A 357 -0.34 -23.91 -3.26
CA ARG A 357 -1.73 -23.86 -2.80
C ARG A 357 -2.31 -25.25 -2.60
N ALA A 358 -2.07 -26.18 -3.53
CA ALA A 358 -2.56 -27.54 -3.43
C ALA A 358 -1.94 -28.28 -2.23
N ALA A 359 -0.65 -28.08 -1.95
CA ALA A 359 0.05 -28.73 -0.86
C ALA A 359 -0.58 -28.41 0.51
N PHE A 360 -0.94 -27.14 0.74
CA PHE A 360 -1.57 -26.72 2.00
C PHE A 360 -3.08 -26.89 1.99
N GLY A 361 -3.73 -26.55 0.88
CA GLY A 361 -5.16 -26.26 0.84
C GLY A 361 -6.06 -27.30 0.20
N LEU A 362 -5.51 -28.31 -0.49
CA LEU A 362 -6.34 -29.28 -1.22
C LEU A 362 -7.16 -30.18 -0.28
N LYS A 363 -6.62 -30.48 0.90
CA LYS A 363 -7.33 -31.27 1.94
C LYS A 363 -8.21 -30.41 2.84
N ASN A 364 -7.91 -29.12 2.96
CA ASN A 364 -8.62 -28.21 3.85
C ASN A 364 -8.42 -26.77 3.37
N ALA A 365 -9.51 -26.14 2.91
CA ALA A 365 -9.47 -24.81 2.28
C ALA A 365 -8.96 -23.69 3.21
N ILE A 366 -9.00 -23.86 4.52
CA ILE A 366 -8.45 -22.88 5.49
C ILE A 366 -6.98 -22.60 5.25
N HIS A 367 -6.25 -23.66 4.90
CA HIS A 367 -4.81 -23.60 4.74
C HIS A 367 -4.40 -23.15 3.35
N ILE A 368 -5.34 -22.84 2.44
CA ILE A 368 -4.96 -22.30 1.13
C ILE A 368 -4.25 -20.97 1.35
N PRO A 369 -2.99 -20.84 0.94
CA PRO A 369 -2.26 -19.60 1.10
C PRO A 369 -2.89 -18.50 0.24
N ARG A 370 -2.88 -17.27 0.78
CA ARG A 370 -3.63 -16.13 0.24
C ARG A 370 -2.70 -15.14 -0.44
N GLY A 371 -3.02 -14.72 -1.66
CA GLY A 371 -2.20 -13.77 -2.42
C GLY A 371 -2.51 -13.81 -3.91
N ILE A 372 -2.29 -12.72 -4.62
CA ILE A 372 -2.42 -12.66 -6.07
C ILE A 372 -1.15 -12.03 -6.64
N ALA A 373 -0.60 -12.63 -7.69
CA ALA A 373 0.51 -12.03 -8.43
C ALA A 373 -0.02 -10.92 -9.35
N ALA A 374 0.31 -9.66 -9.07
CA ALA A 374 -0.15 -8.53 -9.90
C ALA A 374 0.88 -7.46 -10.28
N LEU A 375 2.06 -7.40 -9.64
CA LEU A 375 3.07 -6.35 -9.82
C LEU A 375 3.38 -5.99 -11.28
N GLY A 376 3.74 -6.97 -12.12
CA GLY A 376 4.07 -6.71 -13.53
C GLY A 376 2.88 -6.39 -14.43
N TYR A 377 1.65 -6.65 -13.98
CA TYR A 377 0.42 -6.37 -14.73
C TYR A 377 -0.23 -5.05 -14.32
N ARG A 378 0.09 -4.52 -13.13
CA ARG A 378 -0.62 -3.39 -12.51
C ARG A 378 -0.86 -2.20 -13.44
N MET A 379 0.18 -1.70 -14.09
CA MET A 379 0.06 -0.54 -14.97
C MET A 379 -0.71 -0.87 -16.25
N VAL A 380 -0.38 -1.98 -16.92
CA VAL A 380 -0.96 -2.35 -18.22
C VAL A 380 -2.45 -2.64 -18.11
N VAL A 381 -2.83 -3.41 -17.09
CA VAL A 381 -4.22 -3.78 -16.84
C VAL A 381 -5.04 -2.56 -16.42
N LEU A 382 -4.50 -1.71 -15.55
CA LEU A 382 -5.18 -0.49 -15.13
C LEU A 382 -5.27 0.53 -16.28
N TRP A 383 -4.29 0.57 -17.19
CA TRP A 383 -4.36 1.41 -18.39
C TRP A 383 -5.53 0.99 -19.28
N TYR A 384 -5.66 -0.31 -19.53
CA TYR A 384 -6.77 -0.85 -20.32
C TYR A 384 -8.12 -0.53 -19.69
N PHE A 385 -8.36 -0.97 -18.45
CA PHE A 385 -9.65 -0.78 -17.77
C PHE A 385 -9.90 0.66 -17.29
N GLY A 386 -8.88 1.50 -17.22
CA GLY A 386 -8.99 2.89 -16.83
C GLY A 386 -9.05 3.83 -18.03
N VAL A 387 -7.96 3.87 -18.80
CA VAL A 387 -7.77 4.85 -19.89
C VAL A 387 -8.49 4.42 -21.17
N GLU A 388 -8.25 3.20 -21.66
CA GLU A 388 -8.78 2.77 -22.96
C GLU A 388 -10.31 2.60 -22.94
N THR A 389 -10.89 2.28 -21.78
CA THR A 389 -12.34 2.22 -21.60
C THR A 389 -12.98 3.56 -21.21
N GLY A 390 -12.17 4.63 -21.04
CA GLY A 390 -12.66 6.00 -20.89
C GLY A 390 -13.01 6.45 -19.46
N TYR A 391 -12.63 5.70 -18.42
CA TYR A 391 -12.72 6.19 -17.04
C TYR A 391 -11.66 7.26 -16.75
N PHE A 392 -10.44 7.04 -17.21
CA PHE A 392 -9.28 7.89 -16.95
C PHE A 392 -8.87 8.65 -18.21
N ASP A 393 -8.38 9.87 -18.04
CA ASP A 393 -7.38 10.40 -18.95
C ASP A 393 -5.96 9.91 -18.53
N PRO A 394 -4.95 10.01 -19.41
CA PRO A 394 -3.57 9.64 -19.06
C PRO A 394 -3.03 10.35 -17.81
N SER A 395 -3.44 11.59 -17.56
CA SER A 395 -3.05 12.38 -16.37
C SER A 395 -3.57 11.75 -15.08
N THR A 396 -4.82 11.28 -15.05
CA THR A 396 -5.44 10.57 -13.92
C THR A 396 -4.74 9.24 -13.68
N PHE A 397 -4.38 8.53 -14.75
CA PHE A 397 -3.56 7.33 -14.64
C PHE A 397 -2.21 7.61 -13.95
N VAL A 398 -1.50 8.66 -14.36
CA VAL A 398 -0.24 9.09 -13.69
C VAL A 398 -0.47 9.48 -12.23
N LYS A 399 -1.58 10.20 -11.96
CA LYS A 399 -1.96 10.64 -10.62
C LYS A 399 -2.07 9.46 -9.64
N VAL A 400 -2.78 8.39 -10.01
CA VAL A 400 -3.08 7.27 -9.10
C VAL A 400 -2.01 6.18 -9.07
N THR A 401 -1.15 6.11 -10.09
CA THR A 401 -0.11 5.08 -10.19
C THR A 401 1.28 5.56 -9.79
N SER A 402 1.52 6.87 -9.73
CA SER A 402 2.85 7.43 -9.49
C SER A 402 2.83 8.69 -8.62
N THR A 403 2.15 9.77 -9.03
CA THR A 403 2.22 11.06 -8.31
C THR A 403 1.68 11.01 -6.88
N ASN A 404 0.48 10.48 -6.66
CA ASN A 404 -0.07 10.37 -5.30
C ASN A 404 0.72 9.40 -4.42
N PRO A 405 1.13 8.20 -4.90
CA PRO A 405 2.08 7.36 -4.18
C PRO A 405 3.36 8.11 -3.73
N ALA A 406 3.99 8.87 -4.64
CA ALA A 406 5.17 9.68 -4.31
C ALA A 406 4.88 10.72 -3.21
N ARG A 407 3.71 11.38 -3.27
CA ARG A 407 3.27 12.33 -2.26
C ARG A 407 3.01 11.68 -0.90
N LEU A 408 2.41 10.49 -0.86
CA LEU A 408 2.19 9.73 0.38
C LEU A 408 3.53 9.35 1.04
N MET A 409 4.51 8.95 0.24
CA MET A 409 5.87 8.62 0.69
C MET A 409 6.78 9.84 0.97
N ASN A 410 6.33 11.05 0.66
CA ASN A 410 7.14 12.27 0.75
C ASN A 410 8.39 12.29 -0.15
N ILE A 411 8.28 11.71 -1.36
CA ILE A 411 9.35 11.67 -2.37
C ILE A 411 8.96 12.42 -3.65
N TYR A 412 7.90 13.23 -3.61
CA TYR A 412 7.49 14.10 -4.72
C TYR A 412 8.14 15.49 -4.59
N PRO A 413 8.69 16.09 -5.68
CA PRO A 413 8.65 15.63 -7.06
C PRO A 413 9.88 14.81 -7.49
N GLN A 414 10.76 14.37 -6.57
CA GLN A 414 11.92 13.53 -6.92
C GLN A 414 11.48 12.32 -7.76
N LYS A 415 10.41 11.65 -7.36
CA LYS A 415 9.71 10.64 -8.17
C LYS A 415 8.26 11.05 -8.41
N GLY A 416 7.65 10.42 -9.41
CA GLY A 416 6.24 10.60 -9.74
C GLY A 416 5.90 11.89 -10.49
N ARG A 417 6.91 12.51 -11.12
CA ARG A 417 6.77 13.63 -12.05
C ARG A 417 7.92 13.63 -13.05
N ILE A 418 7.62 14.01 -14.29
CA ILE A 418 8.63 14.37 -15.29
C ILE A 418 8.79 15.88 -15.22
N GLU A 419 9.81 16.32 -14.48
CA GLU A 419 10.18 17.72 -14.30
C GLU A 419 11.71 17.83 -14.16
N VAL A 420 12.27 19.00 -14.49
CA VAL A 420 13.70 19.26 -14.30
C VAL A 420 14.08 19.07 -12.83
N GLY A 421 15.11 18.27 -12.58
CA GLY A 421 15.57 17.92 -11.22
C GLY A 421 14.97 16.64 -10.65
N SER A 422 13.91 16.09 -11.24
CA SER A 422 13.37 14.77 -10.84
C SER A 422 14.28 13.63 -11.31
N ASP A 423 14.22 12.49 -10.61
CA ASP A 423 14.84 11.24 -11.05
C ASP A 423 14.32 10.88 -12.44
N ALA A 424 15.22 10.46 -13.32
CA ALA A 424 14.87 10.03 -14.67
C ALA A 424 14.30 8.60 -14.68
N ASP A 425 13.17 8.45 -13.99
CA ASP A 425 12.33 7.26 -13.95
C ASP A 425 11.15 7.46 -14.91
N ILE A 426 11.33 7.04 -16.16
CA ILE A 426 10.41 7.36 -17.25
C ILE A 426 9.99 6.08 -17.96
N VAL A 427 8.69 5.94 -18.21
CA VAL A 427 8.10 4.88 -19.02
C VAL A 427 7.68 5.49 -20.35
N ILE A 428 8.22 4.95 -21.43
CA ILE A 428 7.80 5.28 -22.79
C ILE A 428 6.67 4.31 -23.14
N TRP A 429 5.44 4.83 -23.12
CA TRP A 429 4.22 4.09 -23.37
C TRP A 429 3.83 4.14 -24.84
N SER A 430 3.57 2.98 -25.42
CA SER A 430 3.37 2.79 -26.86
C SER A 430 2.05 2.09 -27.15
N ASN A 431 1.37 2.48 -28.22
CA ASN A 431 0.12 1.86 -28.70
C ASN A 431 0.37 0.68 -29.65
N SER A 432 1.63 0.31 -29.90
CA SER A 432 2.02 -0.89 -30.65
C SER A 432 2.63 -1.95 -29.73
N TYR A 433 2.17 -2.00 -28.48
CA TYR A 433 2.70 -2.88 -27.47
C TYR A 433 2.36 -4.34 -27.78
N LYS A 434 3.33 -5.22 -27.56
CA LYS A 434 3.19 -6.66 -27.78
C LYS A 434 3.02 -7.35 -26.43
N GLN A 435 1.81 -7.88 -26.17
CA GLN A 435 1.44 -8.56 -24.93
C GLN A 435 2.31 -9.80 -24.63
N GLU A 436 3.04 -10.34 -25.60
CA GLU A 436 4.00 -11.43 -25.41
C GLU A 436 4.96 -11.19 -24.23
N ALA A 437 5.29 -9.93 -23.94
CA ALA A 437 6.08 -9.52 -22.77
C ALA A 437 5.56 -10.07 -21.44
N LEU A 438 4.23 -10.11 -21.33
CA LEU A 438 3.54 -10.40 -20.09
C LEU A 438 3.37 -11.92 -19.90
N LYS A 439 3.45 -12.71 -20.97
CA LYS A 439 3.17 -14.16 -20.96
C LYS A 439 4.08 -14.95 -20.00
N ASN A 440 5.25 -14.42 -19.65
CA ASN A 440 6.22 -15.05 -18.76
C ASN A 440 6.71 -14.14 -17.62
N ILE A 441 5.93 -13.11 -17.26
CA ILE A 441 6.36 -12.12 -16.25
C ILE A 441 6.37 -12.70 -14.83
N PHE A 442 5.60 -13.76 -14.58
CA PHE A 442 5.55 -14.46 -13.30
C PHE A 442 6.35 -15.77 -13.34
N PRO A 443 6.86 -16.22 -12.18
CA PRO A 443 7.50 -17.54 -12.07
C PRO A 443 6.60 -18.69 -12.54
N VAL A 444 7.23 -19.77 -13.03
CA VAL A 444 6.52 -20.96 -13.51
C VAL A 444 5.60 -21.52 -12.42
N GLY A 445 4.36 -21.82 -12.80
CA GLY A 445 3.35 -22.38 -11.89
C GLY A 445 2.60 -21.33 -11.06
N VAL A 446 2.94 -20.04 -11.15
CA VAL A 446 2.14 -18.94 -10.60
C VAL A 446 0.99 -18.65 -11.57
N PRO A 447 -0.28 -18.70 -11.13
CA PRO A 447 -1.41 -18.40 -11.97
C PRO A 447 -1.45 -16.90 -12.30
N ASN A 448 -1.71 -16.59 -13.56
CA ASN A 448 -2.03 -15.24 -13.99
C ASN A 448 -3.55 -15.05 -13.97
N VAL A 449 -4.06 -14.35 -12.96
CA VAL A 449 -5.50 -14.03 -12.84
C VAL A 449 -5.99 -13.05 -13.91
N PHE A 450 -5.07 -12.47 -14.69
CA PHE A 450 -5.33 -11.60 -15.83
C PHE A 450 -5.12 -12.32 -17.19
N SER A 451 -5.01 -13.64 -17.26
CA SER A 451 -4.76 -14.32 -18.55
C SER A 451 -5.95 -14.30 -19.52
N ASN A 452 -7.18 -14.22 -19.00
CA ASN A 452 -8.42 -14.34 -19.79
C ASN A 452 -8.99 -12.98 -20.26
N THR A 453 -8.18 -11.91 -20.25
CA THR A 453 -8.70 -10.56 -19.89
C THR A 453 -8.54 -9.49 -20.95
N VAL A 454 -8.53 -9.89 -22.23
CA VAL A 454 -8.34 -9.01 -23.40
C VAL A 454 -6.87 -8.91 -23.83
N THR A 455 -6.69 -8.64 -25.13
CA THR A 455 -5.41 -8.33 -25.74
C THR A 455 -5.03 -6.88 -25.46
N TYR A 456 -3.96 -6.65 -24.72
CA TYR A 456 -3.45 -5.31 -24.43
C TYR A 456 -2.72 -4.75 -25.65
N GLN A 457 -3.24 -3.65 -26.22
CA GLN A 457 -2.66 -2.99 -27.40
C GLN A 457 -1.65 -1.91 -27.03
N SER A 458 -1.77 -1.36 -25.82
CA SER A 458 -0.86 -0.33 -25.30
C SER A 458 -0.11 -0.78 -24.05
N GLY A 459 1.12 -0.31 -23.87
CA GLY A 459 1.97 -0.75 -22.76
C GLY A 459 3.37 -0.12 -22.73
N PRO A 460 4.18 -0.48 -21.72
CA PRO A 460 5.55 0.02 -21.57
C PRO A 460 6.47 -0.59 -22.64
N GLU A 461 6.92 0.21 -23.60
CA GLU A 461 7.87 -0.24 -24.63
C GLU A 461 9.32 -0.10 -24.15
N ILE A 462 9.63 1.03 -23.50
CA ILE A 462 10.93 1.32 -22.91
C ILE A 462 10.70 1.79 -21.47
N VAL A 463 11.48 1.26 -20.54
CA VAL A 463 11.49 1.71 -19.14
C VAL A 463 12.88 2.18 -18.79
N ILE A 464 12.96 3.40 -18.28
CA ILE A 464 14.17 4.07 -17.86
C ILE A 464 14.13 4.19 -16.34
N LEU A 465 15.17 3.71 -15.67
CA LEU A 465 15.35 3.80 -14.22
C LEU A 465 16.61 4.61 -13.95
N ARG A 466 16.49 5.77 -13.30
CA ARG A 466 17.58 6.72 -13.04
C ARG A 466 18.43 6.96 -14.29
N GLY A 467 17.78 7.21 -15.42
CA GLY A 467 18.42 7.49 -16.70
C GLY A 467 19.05 6.31 -17.43
N HIS A 468 18.95 5.09 -16.90
CA HIS A 468 19.38 3.88 -17.60
C HIS A 468 18.19 3.18 -18.23
N ILE A 469 18.29 2.80 -19.50
CA ILE A 469 17.30 1.94 -20.14
C ILE A 469 17.43 0.54 -19.55
N VAL A 470 16.39 0.09 -18.84
CA VAL A 470 16.35 -1.21 -18.16
C VAL A 470 15.38 -2.19 -18.80
N VAL A 471 14.41 -1.68 -19.56
CA VAL A 471 13.54 -2.48 -20.42
C VAL A 471 13.48 -1.84 -21.79
N HIS A 472 13.57 -2.65 -22.83
CA HIS A 472 13.33 -2.23 -24.21
C HIS A 472 12.72 -3.40 -24.99
N ASN A 473 11.64 -3.15 -25.74
CA ASN A 473 10.96 -4.16 -26.55
C ASN A 473 10.65 -5.45 -25.78
N ASN A 474 10.08 -5.29 -24.58
CA ASN A 474 9.66 -6.39 -23.71
C ASN A 474 10.77 -7.22 -23.08
N GLU A 475 12.04 -6.81 -23.24
CA GLU A 475 13.17 -7.52 -22.66
C GLU A 475 13.78 -6.70 -21.53
N PHE A 476 14.04 -7.37 -20.40
CA PHE A 476 14.84 -6.80 -19.32
C PHE A 476 16.31 -6.80 -19.72
N LEU A 477 16.89 -5.61 -19.83
CA LEU A 477 18.30 -5.45 -20.18
C LEU A 477 19.13 -5.65 -18.92
N ASN A 478 19.78 -6.82 -18.83
CA ASN A 478 20.56 -7.23 -17.67
C ASN A 478 21.91 -6.50 -17.62
N ASN A 479 21.87 -5.19 -17.36
CA ASN A 479 23.06 -4.39 -17.13
C ASN A 479 23.47 -4.51 -15.65
N SER A 480 24.77 -4.64 -15.39
CA SER A 480 25.35 -4.65 -14.03
C SER A 480 25.05 -3.38 -13.22
N SER A 481 24.51 -2.33 -13.86
CA SER A 481 24.06 -1.07 -13.24
C SER A 481 22.61 -1.08 -12.73
N CYS A 482 21.81 -2.13 -13.00
CA CYS A 482 20.40 -2.24 -12.62
C CYS A 482 20.20 -2.68 -11.15
N CYS A 483 20.93 -2.08 -10.22
CA CYS A 483 20.71 -2.28 -8.80
C CYS A 483 19.77 -1.19 -8.26
N GLY A 484 18.63 -1.62 -7.73
CA GLY A 484 17.67 -0.77 -7.04
C GLY A 484 18.30 -0.07 -5.85
N LYS A 485 17.95 1.20 -5.64
CA LYS A 485 18.35 1.97 -4.45
C LYS A 485 17.21 2.00 -3.43
N LEU A 486 17.59 1.89 -2.16
CA LEU A 486 16.69 2.17 -1.05
C LEU A 486 16.35 3.67 -1.05
N LEU A 487 15.06 3.98 -0.92
CA LEU A 487 14.58 5.35 -0.77
C LEU A 487 14.43 5.71 0.70
N ILE A 488 15.15 6.75 1.12
CA ILE A 488 15.06 7.32 2.46
C ILE A 488 13.98 8.40 2.44
N CYS A 489 12.86 8.15 3.11
CA CYS A 489 11.71 9.04 3.10
C CYS A 489 11.76 9.98 4.31
N GLN A 490 11.52 11.27 4.10
CA GLN A 490 11.43 12.23 5.20
C GLN A 490 10.04 12.15 5.86
N PRO A 491 9.94 12.22 7.19
CA PRO A 491 8.66 12.28 7.88
C PRO A 491 7.91 13.58 7.57
N PHE A 492 6.65 13.66 8.02
CA PHE A 492 5.77 14.82 7.85
C PHE A 492 5.53 15.21 6.39
N SER A 493 5.14 14.23 5.56
CA SER A 493 4.70 14.51 4.19
C SER A 493 3.76 15.70 4.14
N HIS A 494 4.10 16.71 3.35
CA HIS A 494 3.26 17.91 3.23
C HIS A 494 1.84 17.54 2.76
N TYR A 495 1.72 16.59 1.83
CA TYR A 495 0.44 16.11 1.34
C TYR A 495 -0.44 15.49 2.43
N VAL A 496 0.18 14.83 3.40
CA VAL A 496 -0.50 14.11 4.50
C VAL A 496 -0.73 15.02 5.71
N TYR A 497 0.27 15.80 6.10
CA TYR A 497 0.35 16.46 7.41
C TYR A 497 0.06 17.96 7.40
N ALA A 498 0.09 18.65 6.25
CA ALA A 498 -0.01 20.12 6.20
C ALA A 498 -1.25 20.71 6.89
N ARG A 499 -2.37 19.97 6.90
CA ARG A 499 -3.65 20.43 7.45
C ARG A 499 -3.96 19.87 8.84
N VAL A 500 -3.20 18.90 9.33
CA VAL A 500 -3.54 18.12 10.54
C VAL A 500 -3.68 19.01 11.76
N ASN A 501 -2.67 19.86 12.03
CA ASN A 501 -2.70 20.77 13.19
C ASN A 501 -3.89 21.75 13.12
N SER A 502 -4.27 22.21 11.93
CA SER A 502 -5.39 23.14 11.76
C SER A 502 -6.74 22.45 11.98
N VAL A 503 -6.87 21.21 11.50
CA VAL A 503 -8.06 20.37 11.74
C VAL A 503 -8.21 20.09 13.23
N GLU A 504 -7.14 19.65 13.89
CA GLU A 504 -7.13 19.35 15.32
C GLU A 504 -7.47 20.57 16.17
N LYS A 505 -6.87 21.74 15.90
CA LYS A 505 -7.22 22.99 16.58
C LYS A 505 -8.70 23.36 16.43
N SER A 506 -9.27 23.16 15.24
CA SER A 506 -10.67 23.45 14.99
C SER A 506 -11.60 22.49 15.74
N ILE A 507 -11.27 21.20 15.80
CA ILE A 507 -12.04 20.22 16.59
C ILE A 507 -11.94 20.56 18.09
N ASN A 508 -10.74 20.86 18.58
CA ASN A 508 -10.51 21.17 19.99
C ASN A 508 -11.19 22.47 20.44
N SER A 509 -11.40 23.44 19.54
CA SER A 509 -12.13 24.67 19.88
C SER A 509 -13.61 24.46 20.23
N GLU A 510 -14.19 23.30 19.89
CA GLU A 510 -15.56 22.95 20.27
C GLU A 510 -15.66 22.44 21.72
N PHE A 511 -14.54 22.01 22.32
CA PHE A 511 -14.51 21.52 23.69
C PHE A 511 -14.39 22.67 24.70
N THR A 512 -15.48 22.94 25.42
CA THR A 512 -15.46 23.90 26.52
C THR A 512 -15.42 23.16 27.86
N VAL A 513 -14.36 23.36 28.63
CA VAL A 513 -14.31 22.91 30.03
C VAL A 513 -15.24 23.81 30.84
N PHE A 514 -16.37 23.28 31.27
CA PHE A 514 -17.28 23.99 32.16
C PHE A 514 -16.67 24.06 33.56
N GLN A 515 -16.30 25.28 33.99
CA GLN A 515 -15.96 25.54 35.38
C GLN A 515 -17.21 25.30 36.24
N ARG A 516 -17.05 24.47 37.26
CA ARG A 516 -18.08 24.17 38.24
C ARG A 516 -17.56 24.55 39.61
N GLU A 517 -18.45 25.04 40.46
CA GLU A 517 -18.15 25.17 41.88
C GLU A 517 -17.73 23.81 42.44
N PRO A 518 -16.73 23.76 43.34
CA PRO A 518 -16.37 22.53 44.04
C PRO A 518 -17.60 21.89 44.69
N TYR A 519 -17.76 20.58 44.54
CA TYR A 519 -18.85 19.86 45.18
C TYR A 519 -18.71 19.95 46.72
N ALA A 520 -19.67 20.63 47.36
CA ALA A 520 -19.68 20.86 48.81
C ALA A 520 -20.61 19.91 49.58
N GLY A 521 -21.23 18.93 48.91
CA GLY A 521 -22.14 17.99 49.54
C GLY A 521 -21.45 16.83 50.24
N ASN A 522 -22.21 16.08 51.05
CA ASN A 522 -21.72 14.88 51.70
C ASN A 522 -21.49 13.76 50.67
N VAL A 523 -20.31 13.15 50.69
CA VAL A 523 -19.99 11.95 49.90
C VAL A 523 -20.20 10.73 50.77
N ALA A 524 -20.98 9.76 50.30
CA ALA A 524 -21.12 8.48 51.01
C ALA A 524 -19.78 7.75 51.06
N SER A 525 -19.41 7.18 52.20
CA SER A 525 -18.22 6.35 52.34
C SER A 525 -18.37 5.12 51.43
N SER A 526 -17.67 5.08 50.30
CA SER A 526 -17.57 3.87 49.49
C SER A 526 -16.80 2.81 50.27
N VAL A 527 -17.26 1.57 50.22
CA VAL A 527 -16.82 0.40 51.00
C VAL A 527 -15.42 -0.11 50.59
N ALA A 528 -14.45 0.77 50.40
CA ALA A 528 -13.08 0.44 50.01
C ALA A 528 -12.03 0.67 51.13
N ASP A 529 -12.44 1.12 52.32
CA ASP A 529 -11.57 1.28 53.49
C ASP A 529 -12.05 0.42 54.69
N ILE A 530 -12.26 -0.88 54.49
CA ILE A 530 -12.46 -1.84 55.61
C ILE A 530 -11.11 -2.35 56.18
N SER A 531 -10.02 -1.62 55.98
CA SER A 531 -8.80 -1.91 56.76
C SER A 531 -8.00 -0.66 57.09
N LYS A 532 -8.51 0.14 58.03
CA LYS A 532 -7.75 0.64 59.19
C LYS A 532 -8.62 1.54 60.05
N ASP A 533 -8.77 1.10 61.30
CA ASP A 533 -9.12 1.84 62.51
C ASP A 533 -9.95 3.13 62.39
N CYS A 534 -11.15 3.03 62.96
CA CYS A 534 -11.84 4.14 63.59
C CYS A 534 -10.91 4.90 64.55
N SER A 535 -10.37 6.03 64.10
CA SER A 535 -10.20 7.29 64.85
C SER A 535 -9.06 8.12 64.25
N LYS A 536 -9.41 9.04 63.33
CA LYS A 536 -8.85 10.39 63.17
C LYS A 536 -9.37 11.00 61.87
N GLU A 537 -9.90 12.21 61.98
CA GLU A 537 -10.28 13.06 60.84
C GLU A 537 -9.05 13.26 59.94
N GLY A 538 -9.08 12.65 58.75
CA GLY A 538 -8.09 12.85 57.72
C GLY A 538 -8.58 13.88 56.72
N TYR A 539 -8.18 15.15 56.88
CA TYR A 539 -8.22 16.10 55.78
C TYR A 539 -7.20 15.65 54.73
N TYR A 540 -7.66 15.07 53.63
CA TYR A 540 -6.80 14.69 52.52
C TYR A 540 -7.12 15.51 51.28
N PHE A 541 -6.27 16.50 51.01
CA PHE A 541 -5.72 16.87 49.70
C PHE A 541 -4.53 17.81 49.95
N ARG A 542 -3.28 17.33 49.76
CA ARG A 542 -2.07 18.15 49.90
C ARG A 542 -1.88 19.05 48.69
N LYS A 543 -1.70 20.35 48.96
CA LYS A 543 -1.62 21.48 48.03
C LYS A 543 -0.24 21.66 47.34
N GLU A 544 0.68 20.71 47.50
CA GLU A 544 2.13 20.97 47.36
C GLU A 544 2.75 20.70 45.96
N HIS A 545 1.96 20.30 44.95
CA HIS A 545 2.50 19.94 43.63
C HIS A 545 2.18 20.89 42.47
N TYR A 546 1.57 22.05 42.72
CA TYR A 546 1.11 22.93 41.63
C TYR A 546 1.77 24.31 41.49
N ASP A 547 2.69 24.72 42.37
CA ASP A 547 3.34 26.04 42.24
C ASP A 547 4.86 25.95 42.24
N ASN A 548 5.45 25.88 41.05
CA ASN A 548 6.82 26.32 40.80
C ASN A 548 6.83 27.29 39.59
N ILE A 549 6.42 28.53 39.83
CA ILE A 549 6.82 29.72 39.06
C ILE A 549 7.17 30.82 40.08
N PRO A 550 8.33 31.50 39.95
CA PRO A 550 8.97 32.26 41.03
C PRO A 550 8.46 33.70 41.15
N LYS A 551 8.56 34.28 42.34
CA LYS A 551 8.54 35.74 42.55
C LYS A 551 9.45 36.13 43.70
N GLY A 552 10.35 37.08 43.41
CA GLY A 552 10.91 38.05 44.38
C GLY A 552 12.04 37.56 45.25
#